data_AF-A0A3P8DM36-F1
#
_entry.id   AF-A0A3P8DM36-F1
#
_cell.length_a   1.000
_cell.length_b   1.000
_cell.length_c   1.000
_cell.angle_alpha   90.00
_cell.angle_beta   90.00
_cell.angle_gamma   90.00
#
_symmetry.space_group_name_H-M   'P 1'
#
loop_
_entity.id
_entity.type
_entity.pdbx_description
1 polymer ?
#
loop_
_entity_poly.entity_id
_entity_poly.type
_entity_poly.pdbx_seq_one_letter_code
_entity_poly.pdbx_strand_id
1 'polypeptide(L)'
;MFISESDNVSLKETDKVVDLPVVAGFNFTQLLNIHPELTKELNEFHSHLLTTDDELRPLKAWQFRDLSLQACQIVMDGFLSNMKYEGFIGSRLVNVNVNSNLRTESSKNQHVLTGTYGIQPGQSLLLLNGILLSSSVDIFALLDVIRQESKMMTQLHDLGIPGSNISQLIIEYGSSSGSATNKNDPNLPGSRHSISNQFVLDLSNAPITYINNLETDPAYAYWPASLHTLFNFDFSGGLRRIRKNLYNVILIIDPVSFECREMLKLTESFLLHMTPVR
;
A
#
# COMPACT_ATOMS: atom_id res chain seq x y z
N MET A 1 34.31 -73.58 -5.03
CA MET A 1 35.75 -73.80 -4.75
C MET A 1 36.40 -72.42 -4.73
N PHE A 2 36.60 -71.87 -3.52
CA PHE A 2 37.46 -70.72 -3.16
C PHE A 2 37.08 -69.33 -3.75
N ILE A 3 37.08 -68.18 -3.06
CA ILE A 3 37.46 -67.74 -1.70
C ILE A 3 36.64 -66.47 -1.41
N SER A 4 36.29 -66.30 -0.14
CA SER A 4 35.78 -65.11 0.52
C SER A 4 36.88 -64.08 0.76
N GLU A 5 36.68 -62.83 0.36
CA GLU A 5 37.44 -61.68 0.87
C GLU A 5 36.43 -60.59 1.30
N SER A 6 36.04 -60.69 2.57
CA SER A 6 35.42 -59.61 3.33
C SER A 6 36.54 -58.91 4.10
N ASP A 7 37.12 -57.88 3.50
CA ASP A 7 38.09 -57.03 4.17
C ASP A 7 37.41 -56.05 5.11
N ASN A 8 37.76 -56.20 6.39
CA ASN A 8 37.61 -55.21 7.45
C ASN A 8 38.34 -53.91 7.06
N VAL A 9 37.64 -52.78 7.03
CA VAL A 9 38.23 -51.51 7.42
C VAL A 9 37.30 -50.83 8.42
N SER A 10 37.68 -50.95 9.68
CA SER A 10 37.23 -50.13 10.78
C SER A 10 37.54 -48.66 10.52
N LEU A 11 36.50 -47.86 10.26
CA LEU A 11 36.59 -46.41 10.31
C LEU A 11 35.80 -45.91 11.52
N LYS A 12 36.58 -45.53 12.53
CA LYS A 12 36.26 -44.68 13.67
C LYS A 12 35.13 -43.68 13.37
N GLU A 13 33.94 -43.93 13.90
CA GLU A 13 32.95 -42.88 14.17
C GLU A 13 33.38 -42.13 15.44
N THR A 14 34.38 -41.26 15.29
CA THR A 14 34.67 -40.22 16.28
C THR A 14 34.02 -38.93 15.84
N ASP A 15 33.14 -38.43 16.70
CA ASP A 15 32.93 -37.02 17.00
C ASP A 15 32.86 -36.07 15.81
N LYS A 16 31.62 -35.73 15.42
CA LYS A 16 31.21 -34.37 15.06
C LYS A 16 29.73 -34.32 14.74
N VAL A 17 28.93 -33.88 15.71
CA VAL A 17 27.74 -33.06 15.43
C VAL A 17 27.67 -31.98 16.50
N VAL A 18 28.38 -30.87 16.26
CA VAL A 18 28.04 -29.58 16.85
C VAL A 18 27.19 -28.91 15.80
N ASP A 19 25.87 -29.01 15.89
CA ASP A 19 25.03 -28.18 15.02
C ASP A 19 24.09 -27.24 15.74
N LEU A 20 23.66 -27.47 16.99
CA LEU A 20 23.06 -26.40 17.81
C LEU A 20 23.30 -26.66 19.32
N PRO A 21 23.93 -25.73 20.06
CA PRO A 21 24.16 -25.91 21.50
C PRO A 21 22.86 -25.82 22.32
N VAL A 22 21.80 -25.22 21.77
CA VAL A 22 20.49 -25.08 22.40
C VAL A 22 19.40 -25.59 21.47
N VAL A 23 18.77 -26.69 21.84
CA VAL A 23 17.58 -27.22 21.15
C VAL A 23 16.42 -27.21 22.14
N ALA A 24 15.30 -26.55 21.76
CA ALA A 24 14.10 -26.38 22.58
C ALA A 24 14.32 -25.83 24.02
N GLY A 25 15.42 -25.10 24.26
CA GLY A 25 15.77 -24.54 25.56
C GLY A 25 16.69 -25.43 26.42
N PHE A 26 17.11 -26.59 25.94
CA PHE A 26 18.10 -27.44 26.61
C PHE A 26 19.51 -27.15 26.08
N ASN A 27 20.46 -26.93 26.99
CA ASN A 27 21.87 -26.80 26.65
C ASN A 27 22.55 -28.18 26.63
N PHE A 28 22.66 -28.76 25.43
CA PHE A 28 23.23 -30.08 25.22
C PHE A 28 24.72 -30.13 25.57
N THR A 29 25.45 -29.01 25.50
CA THR A 29 26.87 -28.95 25.89
C THR A 29 27.06 -29.09 27.41
N GLN A 30 26.14 -28.55 28.20
CA GLN A 30 26.18 -28.66 29.66
C GLN A 30 25.68 -30.03 30.13
N LEU A 31 24.67 -30.58 29.44
CA LEU A 31 24.10 -31.91 29.68
C LEU A 31 25.11 -33.04 29.40
N LEU A 32 25.88 -32.94 28.31
CA LEU A 32 26.95 -33.91 28.00
C LEU A 32 28.07 -33.91 29.05
N ASN A 33 28.37 -32.75 29.63
CA ASN A 33 29.40 -32.61 30.67
C ASN A 33 28.97 -33.18 32.03
N ILE A 34 27.66 -33.15 32.34
CA ILE A 34 27.13 -33.62 33.62
C ILE A 34 26.87 -35.13 33.60
N HIS A 35 26.45 -35.70 32.46
CA HIS A 35 26.18 -37.13 32.31
C HIS A 35 26.92 -37.76 31.12
N PRO A 36 28.22 -38.08 31.28
CA PRO A 36 29.03 -38.70 30.21
C PRO A 36 28.64 -40.16 29.92
N GLU A 37 27.86 -40.79 30.80
CA GLU A 37 27.42 -42.19 30.67
C GLU A 37 26.17 -42.38 29.80
N LEU A 38 25.41 -41.30 29.55
CA LEU A 38 24.10 -41.33 28.88
C LEU A 38 24.14 -40.73 27.46
N THR A 39 25.33 -40.57 26.87
CA THR A 39 25.52 -39.92 25.56
C THR A 39 24.67 -40.50 24.44
N LYS A 40 24.40 -41.82 24.46
CA LYS A 40 23.54 -42.49 23.49
C LYS A 40 22.08 -42.08 23.62
N GLU A 41 21.53 -42.11 24.84
CA GLU A 41 20.14 -41.68 25.11
C GLU A 41 19.97 -40.17 24.89
N LEU A 42 21.01 -39.39 25.16
CA LEU A 42 21.05 -37.95 24.93
C LEU A 42 21.05 -37.61 23.44
N ASN A 43 21.78 -38.39 22.63
CA ASN A 43 21.75 -38.28 21.17
C ASN A 43 20.42 -38.77 20.58
N GLU A 44 19.84 -39.85 21.12
CA GLU A 44 18.52 -40.32 20.73
C GLU A 44 17.44 -39.28 21.09
N PHE A 45 17.50 -38.68 22.28
CA PHE A 45 16.63 -37.58 22.68
C PHE A 45 16.83 -36.32 21.83
N HIS A 46 18.07 -35.99 21.47
CA HIS A 46 18.37 -34.90 20.54
C HIS A 46 17.75 -35.16 19.16
N SER A 47 17.88 -36.39 18.64
CA SER A 47 17.26 -36.80 17.37
C SER A 47 15.73 -36.85 17.44
N HIS A 48 15.18 -37.22 18.59
CA HIS A 48 13.74 -37.22 18.85
C HIS A 48 13.20 -35.79 18.92
N LEU A 49 13.92 -34.86 19.56
CA LEU A 49 13.53 -33.45 19.57
C LEU A 49 13.58 -32.83 18.18
N LEU A 50 14.58 -33.15 17.37
CA LEU A 50 14.65 -32.70 15.98
C LEU A 50 13.47 -33.26 15.15
N THR A 51 13.16 -34.55 15.29
CA THR A 51 12.05 -35.20 14.59
C THR A 51 10.68 -34.69 15.06
N THR A 52 10.52 -34.45 16.37
CA THR A 52 9.26 -33.95 16.96
C THR A 52 9.02 -32.48 16.65
N ASP A 53 10.08 -31.70 16.41
CA ASP A 53 9.97 -30.28 16.05
C ASP A 53 9.55 -30.09 14.57
N ASP A 54 9.71 -31.14 13.75
CA ASP A 54 9.24 -31.19 12.35
C ASP A 54 7.74 -31.54 12.26
N GLU A 55 7.17 -32.17 13.29
CA GLU A 55 5.73 -32.29 13.43
C GLU A 55 5.15 -30.93 13.84
N LEU A 56 4.53 -30.24 12.89
CA LEU A 56 3.80 -28.97 13.04
C LEU A 56 2.88 -28.99 14.27
N ARG A 57 3.42 -28.61 15.43
CA ARG A 57 2.64 -28.46 16.66
C ARG A 57 1.61 -27.36 16.41
N PRO A 58 0.30 -27.64 16.53
CA PRO A 58 -0.71 -26.60 16.38
C PRO A 58 -0.49 -25.54 17.46
N LEU A 59 -0.21 -24.31 17.01
CA LEU A 59 0.02 -23.17 17.88
C LEU A 59 -1.26 -22.79 18.62
N LYS A 60 -1.14 -22.48 19.91
CA LYS A 60 -2.29 -21.96 20.68
C LYS A 60 -2.58 -20.53 20.24
N ALA A 61 -3.86 -20.14 20.18
CA ALA A 61 -4.28 -18.82 19.68
C ALA A 61 -3.58 -17.64 20.38
N TRP A 62 -3.26 -17.75 21.67
CA TRP A 62 -2.55 -16.69 22.41
C TRP A 62 -1.07 -16.57 22.04
N GLN A 63 -0.44 -17.66 21.58
CA GLN A 63 0.96 -17.66 21.12
C GLN A 63 1.08 -16.89 19.80
N PHE A 64 0.01 -16.89 18.99
CA PHE A 64 -0.01 -16.17 17.71
C PHE A 64 0.07 -14.64 17.87
N ARG A 65 -0.39 -14.10 19.01
CA ARG A 65 -0.35 -12.65 19.28
C ARG A 65 1.08 -12.13 19.40
N ASP A 66 1.95 -12.89 20.05
CA ASP A 66 3.32 -12.46 20.34
C ASP A 66 4.32 -12.97 19.28
N LEU A 67 3.87 -13.82 18.36
CA LEU A 67 4.65 -14.43 17.28
C LEU A 67 5.35 -13.39 16.39
N SER A 68 4.66 -12.29 16.06
CA SER A 68 5.23 -11.23 15.22
C SER A 68 6.39 -10.51 15.92
N LEU A 69 6.26 -10.25 17.23
CA LEU A 69 7.33 -9.64 18.03
C LEU A 69 8.53 -10.57 18.19
N GLN A 70 8.26 -11.88 18.34
CA GLN A 70 9.30 -12.91 18.39
C GLN A 70 10.04 -13.02 17.05
N ALA A 71 9.32 -12.97 15.93
CA ALA A 71 9.92 -12.92 14.60
C ALA A 71 10.81 -11.68 14.44
N CYS A 72 10.34 -10.50 14.87
CA CYS A 72 11.13 -9.27 14.84
C CYS A 72 12.42 -9.37 15.67
N GLN A 73 12.37 -10.01 16.84
CA GLN A 73 13.55 -10.21 17.68
C GLN A 73 14.60 -11.06 16.97
N ILE A 74 14.21 -12.17 16.34
CA ILE A 74 15.14 -13.01 15.58
C ILE A 74 15.75 -12.26 14.39
N VAL A 75 14.95 -11.48 13.67
CA VAL A 75 15.46 -10.66 12.56
C VAL A 75 16.47 -9.63 13.07
N MET A 76 16.19 -9.00 14.21
CA MET A 76 17.10 -8.03 14.83
C MET A 76 18.42 -8.69 15.26
N ASP A 77 18.34 -9.85 15.92
CA ASP A 77 19.51 -10.61 16.36
C ASP A 77 20.31 -11.16 15.17
N GLY A 78 19.62 -11.56 14.09
CA GLY A 78 20.19 -11.95 12.81
C GLY A 78 20.93 -10.83 12.10
N PHE A 79 20.34 -9.63 12.08
CA PHE A 79 20.97 -8.45 11.53
C PHE A 79 22.25 -8.08 12.29
N LEU A 80 22.23 -8.15 13.62
CA LEU A 80 23.42 -7.92 14.46
C LEU A 80 24.51 -8.98 14.26
N SER A 81 24.11 -10.23 13.98
CA SER A 81 25.02 -11.36 13.76
C SER A 81 25.42 -11.59 12.29
N ASN A 82 24.93 -10.79 11.34
CA ASN A 82 25.12 -10.94 9.89
C ASN A 82 24.73 -12.32 9.32
N MET A 83 23.84 -13.04 10.00
CA MET A 83 23.34 -14.34 9.55
C MET A 83 22.10 -14.16 8.67
N LYS A 84 22.09 -14.77 7.49
CA LYS A 84 20.90 -14.84 6.63
C LYS A 84 20.01 -15.99 7.12
N TYR A 85 18.82 -15.67 7.61
CA TYR A 85 17.82 -16.68 7.94
C TYR A 85 17.00 -17.04 6.70
N GLU A 86 17.13 -18.27 6.23
CA GLU A 86 16.23 -18.86 5.22
C GLU A 86 15.13 -19.64 5.94
N GLY A 87 13.91 -19.08 5.93
CA GLY A 87 12.70 -19.76 6.42
C GLY A 87 12.29 -19.43 7.86
N PHE A 88 11.07 -18.92 8.02
CA PHE A 88 10.43 -18.73 9.33
C PHE A 88 9.52 -19.93 9.64
N ILE A 89 10.00 -20.86 10.46
CA ILE A 89 9.15 -21.91 11.01
C ILE A 89 8.52 -21.39 12.30
N GLY A 90 7.20 -21.23 12.32
CA GLY A 90 6.45 -20.63 13.43
C GLY A 90 6.69 -21.29 14.79
N SER A 91 6.94 -22.60 14.84
CA SER A 91 7.24 -23.35 16.07
C SER A 91 8.54 -22.87 16.75
N ARG A 92 9.57 -22.55 15.97
CA ARG A 92 10.87 -22.07 16.46
C ARG A 92 10.80 -20.65 17.03
N LEU A 93 9.82 -19.85 16.57
CA LEU A 93 9.66 -18.47 17.00
C LEU A 93 9.05 -18.37 18.42
N VAL A 94 8.19 -19.31 18.80
CA VAL A 94 7.44 -19.27 20.08
C VAL A 94 8.32 -19.25 21.32
N ASN A 95 9.50 -19.87 21.24
CA ASN A 95 10.40 -20.00 22.39
C ASN A 95 11.36 -18.81 22.54
N VAL A 96 11.28 -17.80 21.67
CA VAL A 96 12.16 -16.63 21.76
C VAL A 96 11.66 -15.63 22.79
N ASN A 97 12.57 -15.22 23.66
CA ASN A 97 12.32 -14.17 24.63
C ASN A 97 12.33 -12.80 23.93
N VAL A 98 11.24 -12.05 24.06
CA VAL A 98 11.08 -10.73 23.43
C VAL A 98 11.61 -9.66 24.38
N ASN A 99 12.49 -8.80 23.89
CA ASN A 99 12.97 -7.66 24.68
C ASN A 99 11.82 -6.67 24.95
N SER A 100 11.66 -6.22 26.20
CA SER A 100 10.64 -5.25 26.59
C SER A 100 10.75 -3.92 25.84
N ASN A 101 11.97 -3.49 25.51
CA ASN A 101 12.20 -2.26 24.74
C ASN A 101 11.62 -2.36 23.32
N LEU A 102 11.80 -3.51 22.66
CA LEU A 102 11.26 -3.75 21.31
C LEU A 102 9.72 -3.69 21.33
N ARG A 103 9.09 -4.23 22.37
CA ARG A 103 7.64 -4.14 22.54
C ARG A 103 7.17 -2.69 22.72
N THR A 104 7.86 -1.89 23.52
CA THR A 104 7.49 -0.48 23.71
C THR A 104 7.68 0.36 22.45
N GLU A 105 8.79 0.17 21.73
CA GLU A 105 9.07 0.91 20.50
C GLU A 105 8.11 0.51 19.37
N SER A 106 7.82 -0.79 19.23
CA SER A 106 6.82 -1.25 18.25
C SER A 106 5.44 -0.66 18.52
N SER A 107 5.03 -0.53 19.79
CA SER A 107 3.73 0.06 20.15
C SER A 107 3.68 1.57 19.86
N LYS A 108 4.76 2.30 20.17
CA LYS A 108 4.87 3.73 19.84
C LYS A 108 4.85 3.96 18.33
N ASN A 109 5.64 3.19 17.58
CA ASN A 109 5.68 3.29 16.13
C ASN A 109 4.32 3.00 15.51
N GLN A 110 3.61 1.98 16.01
CA GLN A 110 2.25 1.69 15.55
C GLN A 110 1.30 2.85 15.79
N HIS A 111 1.35 3.51 16.95
CA HIS A 111 0.52 4.69 17.23
C HIS A 111 0.87 5.89 16.32
N VAL A 112 2.16 6.11 16.03
CA VAL A 112 2.59 7.20 15.13
C VAL A 112 2.19 6.91 13.69
N LEU A 113 2.33 5.66 13.24
CA LEU A 113 2.00 5.23 11.88
C LEU A 113 0.50 5.24 11.63
N THR A 114 -0.32 4.82 12.59
CA THR A 114 -1.78 4.91 12.49
C THR A 114 -2.24 6.37 12.47
N GLY A 115 -1.65 7.22 13.32
CA GLY A 115 -2.00 8.63 13.40
C GLY A 115 -1.57 9.47 12.19
N THR A 116 -0.39 9.20 11.63
CA THR A 116 0.21 10.03 10.56
C THR A 116 -0.12 9.51 9.17
N TYR A 117 -0.06 8.18 8.98
CA TYR A 117 -0.17 7.55 7.67
C TYR A 117 -1.44 6.71 7.51
N GLY A 118 -2.28 6.60 8.54
CA GLY A 118 -3.49 5.78 8.51
C GLY A 118 -3.23 4.28 8.38
N ILE A 119 -1.99 3.82 8.58
CA ILE A 119 -1.59 2.42 8.40
C ILE A 119 -2.11 1.60 9.58
N GLN A 120 -2.98 0.64 9.30
CA GLN A 120 -3.48 -0.27 10.33
C GLN A 120 -2.51 -1.45 10.57
N PRO A 121 -2.55 -2.09 11.76
CA PRO A 121 -1.79 -3.30 12.01
C PRO A 121 -2.07 -4.36 10.93
N GLY A 122 -1.02 -4.88 10.29
CA GLY A 122 -1.13 -5.90 9.23
C GLY A 122 -1.15 -5.35 7.80
N GLN A 123 -1.21 -4.03 7.62
CA GLN A 123 -0.99 -3.41 6.31
C GLN A 123 0.50 -3.15 6.09
N SER A 124 0.96 -3.36 4.85
CA SER A 124 2.33 -3.05 4.43
C SER A 124 2.31 -1.84 3.50
N LEU A 125 3.24 -0.91 3.73
CA LEU A 125 3.39 0.30 2.94
C LEU A 125 4.83 0.36 2.43
N LEU A 126 5.00 0.43 1.11
CA LEU A 126 6.31 0.61 0.49
C LEU A 126 6.38 2.04 -0.06
N LEU A 127 7.34 2.83 0.40
CA LEU A 127 7.59 4.15 -0.15
C LEU A 127 8.95 4.22 -0.81
N LEU A 128 9.01 4.87 -1.96
CA LEU A 128 10.25 5.20 -2.67
C LEU A 128 10.29 6.71 -2.89
N ASN A 129 11.22 7.41 -2.24
CA ASN A 129 11.32 8.88 -2.29
C ASN A 129 10.01 9.62 -1.97
N GLY A 130 9.12 9.03 -1.16
CA GLY A 130 7.79 9.60 -0.85
C GLY A 130 6.67 9.16 -1.80
N ILE A 131 6.98 8.43 -2.87
CA ILE A 131 6.00 7.80 -3.76
C ILE A 131 5.52 6.51 -3.09
N LEU A 132 4.21 6.38 -2.93
CA LEU A 132 3.59 5.15 -2.47
C LEU A 132 3.60 4.10 -3.60
N LEU A 133 4.29 2.99 -3.35
CA LEU A 133 4.30 1.82 -4.22
C LEU A 133 3.27 0.80 -3.75
N SER A 134 2.58 0.18 -4.71
CA SER A 134 1.67 -0.92 -4.42
C SER A 134 2.45 -2.16 -3.96
N SER A 135 1.87 -2.95 -3.05
CA SER A 135 2.49 -4.18 -2.56
C SER A 135 2.60 -5.28 -3.63
N SER A 136 1.92 -5.14 -4.76
CA SER A 136 1.90 -6.11 -5.87
C SER A 136 2.69 -5.65 -7.08
N VAL A 137 3.65 -4.75 -6.91
CA VAL A 137 4.46 -4.21 -8.01
C VAL A 137 5.38 -5.30 -8.57
N ASP A 138 5.34 -5.48 -9.88
CA ASP A 138 6.26 -6.34 -10.62
C ASP A 138 7.70 -5.80 -10.54
N ILE A 139 8.68 -6.70 -10.51
CA ILE A 139 10.09 -6.34 -10.37
C ILE A 139 10.58 -5.46 -11.53
N PHE A 140 10.05 -5.68 -12.74
CA PHE A 140 10.37 -4.84 -13.90
C PHE A 140 9.77 -3.44 -13.77
N ALA A 141 8.52 -3.34 -13.31
CA ALA A 141 7.89 -2.06 -13.05
C ALA A 141 8.62 -1.28 -11.95
N LEU A 142 9.07 -1.96 -10.88
CA LEU A 142 9.90 -1.35 -9.84
C LEU A 142 11.23 -0.83 -10.40
N LEU A 143 11.88 -1.58 -11.28
CA LEU A 143 13.14 -1.17 -11.91
C LEU A 143 12.95 0.09 -12.77
N ASP A 144 11.86 0.17 -13.52
CA ASP A 144 11.56 1.33 -14.34
C ASP A 144 11.30 2.57 -13.47
N VAL A 145 10.57 2.42 -12.36
CA VAL A 145 10.38 3.50 -11.37
C VAL A 145 11.73 3.94 -10.79
N ILE A 146 12.58 3.01 -10.37
CA ILE A 146 13.92 3.32 -9.83
C ILE A 146 14.77 4.06 -10.86
N ARG A 147 14.75 3.63 -12.13
CA ARG A 147 15.50 4.30 -13.22
C ARG A 147 14.99 5.71 -13.46
N GLN A 148 13.68 5.90 -13.48
CA GLN A 148 13.07 7.22 -13.65
C GLN A 148 13.43 8.16 -12.50
N GLU A 149 13.36 7.67 -11.27
CA GLU A 149 13.72 8.43 -10.07
C GLU A 149 15.21 8.78 -10.03
N SER A 150 16.09 7.82 -10.36
CA SER A 150 17.53 8.09 -10.46
C SER A 150 17.83 9.16 -11.51
N LYS A 151 17.14 9.14 -12.66
CA LYS A 151 17.27 10.17 -13.68
C LYS A 151 16.78 11.53 -13.18
N MET A 152 15.62 11.59 -12.52
CA MET A 152 15.09 12.83 -11.95
C MET A 152 16.04 13.42 -10.91
N MET A 153 16.57 12.59 -10.01
CA MET A 153 17.53 13.01 -8.99
C MET A 153 18.83 13.53 -9.61
N THR A 154 19.32 12.88 -10.67
CA THR A 154 20.51 13.32 -11.39
C THR A 154 20.27 14.68 -12.05
N GLN A 155 19.12 14.85 -12.72
CA GLN A 155 18.74 16.14 -13.31
C GLN A 155 18.68 17.24 -12.25
N LEU A 156 18.04 16.97 -11.11
CA LEU A 156 17.90 17.96 -10.04
C LEU A 156 19.24 18.29 -9.37
N HIS A 157 20.14 17.32 -9.30
CA HIS A 157 21.52 17.52 -8.88
C HIS A 157 22.32 18.37 -9.88
N ASP A 158 22.13 18.16 -11.19
CA ASP A 158 22.76 18.98 -12.25
C ASP A 158 22.28 20.45 -12.21
N LEU A 159 21.05 20.68 -11.72
CA LEU A 159 20.51 22.01 -11.42
C LEU A 159 21.12 22.66 -10.16
N GLY A 160 22.05 21.99 -9.46
CA GLY A 160 22.78 22.53 -8.31
C GLY A 160 22.04 22.39 -6.97
N ILE A 161 20.99 21.56 -6.90
CA ILE A 161 20.26 21.32 -5.65
C ILE A 161 20.99 20.24 -4.85
N PRO A 162 21.37 20.52 -3.59
CA PRO A 162 22.05 19.52 -2.76
C PRO A 162 21.10 18.35 -2.45
N GLY A 163 21.63 17.12 -2.47
CA GLY A 163 20.84 15.89 -2.34
C GLY A 163 19.96 15.78 -1.08
N SER A 164 20.32 16.46 0.02
CA SER A 164 19.49 16.54 1.23
C SER A 164 18.18 17.29 1.01
N ASN A 165 18.19 18.29 0.12
CA ASN A 165 17.03 19.13 -0.16
C ASN A 165 16.15 18.52 -1.24
N ILE A 166 16.72 17.65 -2.08
CA ILE A 166 15.98 16.91 -3.12
C ILE A 166 14.88 16.05 -2.50
N SER A 167 15.20 15.26 -1.46
CA SER A 167 14.21 14.40 -0.81
C SER A 167 13.08 15.21 -0.16
N GLN A 168 13.40 16.35 0.46
CA GLN A 168 12.39 17.26 1.03
C GLN A 168 11.49 17.87 -0.05
N LEU A 169 12.08 18.32 -1.17
CA LEU A 169 11.33 18.88 -2.29
C LEU A 169 10.43 17.84 -2.97
N ILE A 170 10.90 16.60 -3.12
CA ILE A 170 10.08 15.51 -3.68
C ILE A 170 8.93 15.16 -2.74
N ILE A 171 9.16 15.13 -1.41
CA ILE A 171 8.08 14.89 -0.44
C ILE A 171 7.04 16.01 -0.50
N GLU A 172 7.46 17.26 -0.58
CA GLU A 172 6.55 18.41 -0.67
C GLU A 172 5.80 18.42 -2.01
N TYR A 173 6.49 18.12 -3.11
CA TYR A 173 5.87 18.00 -4.43
C TYR A 173 4.91 16.81 -4.50
N GLY A 174 5.30 15.64 -4.00
CA GLY A 174 4.50 14.41 -3.94
C GLY A 174 3.30 14.52 -3.00
N SER A 175 3.40 15.32 -1.94
CA SER A 175 2.26 15.64 -1.06
C SER A 175 1.29 16.66 -1.67
N SER A 176 1.79 17.54 -2.56
CA SER A 176 0.98 18.53 -3.29
C SER A 176 0.40 17.99 -4.61
N SER A 177 1.03 16.97 -5.19
CA SER A 177 0.53 16.25 -6.35
C SER A 177 -0.47 15.20 -5.87
N GLY A 178 -1.70 15.66 -5.64
CA GLY A 178 -2.84 14.80 -5.41
C GLY A 178 -2.80 13.61 -6.37
N SER A 179 -2.62 12.42 -5.79
CA SER A 179 -2.87 11.15 -6.46
C SER A 179 -4.37 11.05 -6.73
N ALA A 180 -4.82 11.82 -7.73
CA ALA A 180 -6.09 11.66 -8.39
C ALA A 180 -5.80 10.78 -9.60
N THR A 181 -5.89 9.48 -9.36
CA THR A 181 -6.36 8.46 -10.30
C THR A 181 -6.33 8.88 -11.78
N ASN A 182 -5.35 8.38 -12.53
CA ASN A 182 -5.41 8.17 -13.97
C ASN A 182 -6.40 9.06 -14.76
N LYS A 183 -5.92 10.20 -15.25
CA LYS A 183 -5.94 10.58 -16.68
C LYS A 183 -5.31 11.96 -16.89
N ASN A 184 -4.17 11.91 -17.57
CA ASN A 184 -3.62 12.90 -18.52
C ASN A 184 -2.68 13.98 -17.98
N ASP A 185 -1.39 13.67 -18.16
CA ASP A 185 -0.27 14.56 -18.48
C ASP A 185 0.18 15.62 -17.44
N PRO A 186 1.31 15.40 -16.74
CA PRO A 186 1.87 16.35 -15.77
C PRO A 186 2.48 17.62 -16.41
N ASN A 187 2.41 17.79 -17.74
CA ASN A 187 3.04 18.90 -18.46
C ASN A 187 2.13 20.12 -18.72
N LEU A 188 0.90 20.17 -18.21
CA LEU A 188 0.00 21.31 -18.48
C LEU A 188 -0.08 22.31 -17.31
N PRO A 189 0.34 23.58 -17.50
CA PRO A 189 0.22 24.61 -16.46
C PRO A 189 -1.27 24.93 -16.22
N GLY A 190 -1.77 24.63 -15.01
CA GLY A 190 -3.15 24.99 -14.63
C GLY A 190 -3.85 24.06 -13.63
N SER A 191 -3.27 22.89 -13.31
CA SER A 191 -3.91 21.87 -12.45
C SER A 191 -4.11 22.26 -10.98
N ARG A 192 -3.74 23.48 -10.56
CA ARG A 192 -3.74 23.90 -9.14
C ARG A 192 -5.11 24.28 -8.59
N HIS A 193 -6.16 24.35 -9.44
CA HIS A 193 -7.48 24.87 -9.05
C HIS A 193 -8.67 23.95 -9.40
N SER A 194 -8.46 22.66 -9.67
CA SER A 194 -9.57 21.75 -9.99
C SER A 194 -9.54 20.51 -9.10
N ILE A 195 -10.56 20.39 -8.24
CA ILE A 195 -10.79 19.22 -7.37
C ILE A 195 -11.06 17.93 -8.18
N SER A 196 -11.37 18.03 -9.47
CA SER A 196 -11.60 16.88 -10.36
C SER A 196 -10.54 16.69 -11.45
N ASN A 197 -9.43 17.45 -11.45
CA ASN A 197 -8.46 17.47 -12.56
C ASN A 197 -9.08 17.77 -13.94
N GLN A 198 -10.32 18.27 -13.99
CA GLN A 198 -10.98 18.68 -15.22
C GLN A 198 -10.78 20.18 -15.42
N PHE A 199 -10.35 20.57 -16.62
CA PHE A 199 -10.22 21.96 -17.01
C PHE A 199 -11.58 22.66 -16.88
N VAL A 200 -11.63 23.71 -16.07
CA VAL A 200 -12.76 24.63 -16.08
C VAL A 200 -12.48 25.60 -17.22
N LEU A 201 -13.29 25.52 -18.27
CA LEU A 201 -13.26 26.51 -19.34
C LEU A 201 -13.95 27.78 -18.81
N ASP A 202 -13.26 28.92 -18.87
CA ASP A 202 -13.90 30.22 -18.66
C ASP A 202 -14.52 30.68 -19.98
N LEU A 203 -15.85 30.74 -20.02
CA LEU A 203 -16.61 31.15 -21.20
C LEU A 203 -17.26 32.53 -21.03
N SER A 204 -16.84 33.33 -20.04
CA SER A 204 -17.42 34.64 -19.73
C SER A 204 -17.44 35.61 -20.93
N ASN A 205 -16.41 35.56 -21.79
CA ASN A 205 -16.27 36.44 -22.96
C ASN A 205 -16.66 35.79 -24.30
N ALA A 206 -17.18 34.56 -24.30
CA ALA A 206 -17.55 33.88 -25.54
C ALA A 206 -18.92 34.38 -26.08
N PRO A 207 -19.09 34.55 -27.40
CA PRO A 207 -20.37 34.92 -27.99
C PRO A 207 -21.33 33.72 -27.95
N ILE A 208 -22.04 33.57 -26.83
CA ILE A 208 -22.98 32.47 -26.60
C ILE A 208 -24.42 32.99 -26.70
N THR A 209 -25.22 32.31 -27.52
CA THR A 209 -26.67 32.56 -27.62
C THR A 209 -27.39 31.56 -26.72
N TYR A 210 -28.04 32.06 -25.67
CA TYR A 210 -28.83 31.23 -24.76
C TYR A 210 -30.27 31.11 -25.24
N ILE A 211 -30.81 29.89 -25.16
CA ILE A 211 -32.21 29.57 -25.51
C ILE A 211 -33.13 29.81 -24.30
N ASN A 212 -32.62 29.56 -23.10
CA ASN A 212 -33.37 29.59 -21.84
C ASN A 212 -32.73 30.57 -20.84
N ASN A 213 -33.55 31.25 -20.03
CA ASN A 213 -33.10 31.96 -18.85
C ASN A 213 -33.96 31.64 -17.62
N LEU A 214 -33.43 30.75 -16.76
CA LEU A 214 -34.10 30.30 -15.54
C LEU A 214 -34.40 31.45 -14.56
N GLU A 215 -33.69 32.57 -14.62
CA GLU A 215 -33.90 33.66 -13.67
C GLU A 215 -34.96 34.67 -14.14
N THR A 216 -35.07 34.90 -15.44
CA THR A 216 -35.96 35.95 -15.97
C THR A 216 -37.24 35.41 -16.59
N ASP A 217 -37.23 34.18 -17.09
CA ASP A 217 -38.35 33.70 -17.91
C ASP A 217 -39.58 33.38 -17.04
N PRO A 218 -40.78 33.82 -17.47
CA PRO A 218 -42.01 33.65 -16.69
C PRO A 218 -42.38 32.17 -16.50
N ALA A 219 -41.91 31.29 -17.40
CA ALA A 219 -42.11 29.85 -17.29
C ALA A 219 -41.56 29.28 -15.97
N TYR A 220 -40.45 29.81 -15.43
CA TYR A 220 -39.83 29.32 -14.19
C TYR A 220 -40.20 30.12 -12.95
N ALA A 221 -41.16 31.04 -13.05
CA ALA A 221 -41.56 31.90 -11.94
C ALA A 221 -42.10 31.11 -10.72
N TYR A 222 -42.63 29.91 -10.94
CA TYR A 222 -43.15 29.04 -9.88
C TYR A 222 -42.04 28.34 -9.07
N TRP A 223 -40.78 28.42 -9.49
CA TRP A 223 -39.67 27.79 -8.78
C TRP A 223 -39.14 28.66 -7.64
N PRO A 224 -38.71 28.06 -6.52
CA PRO A 224 -38.07 28.78 -5.44
C PRO A 224 -36.74 29.39 -5.91
N ALA A 225 -36.47 30.62 -5.48
CA ALA A 225 -35.20 31.32 -5.78
C ALA A 225 -34.14 31.13 -4.68
N SER A 226 -34.47 30.43 -3.59
CA SER A 226 -33.58 30.23 -2.45
C SER A 226 -32.60 29.08 -2.69
N LEU A 227 -31.32 29.32 -2.42
CA LEU A 227 -30.28 28.29 -2.46
C LEU A 227 -30.40 27.26 -1.33
N HIS A 228 -31.14 27.58 -0.26
CA HIS A 228 -31.35 26.64 0.85
C HIS A 228 -32.06 25.36 0.38
N THR A 229 -32.87 25.45 -0.68
CA THR A 229 -33.53 24.31 -1.31
C THR A 229 -32.55 23.22 -1.80
N LEU A 230 -31.28 23.57 -2.06
CA LEU A 230 -30.25 22.60 -2.42
C LEU A 230 -29.86 21.68 -1.25
N PHE A 231 -29.91 22.19 -0.02
CA PHE A 231 -29.53 21.48 1.20
C PHE A 231 -30.66 20.67 1.83
N ASN A 232 -31.92 21.01 1.53
CA ASN A 232 -33.06 20.22 2.01
C ASN A 232 -32.94 18.78 1.50
N PHE A 233 -33.23 17.75 2.29
CA PHE A 233 -33.13 16.38 1.79
C PHE A 233 -34.20 16.12 0.70
N ASP A 234 -33.81 15.55 -0.45
CA ASP A 234 -34.75 15.07 -1.49
C ASP A 234 -34.37 13.66 -1.89
N PHE A 235 -35.36 12.77 -1.86
CA PHE A 235 -35.21 11.34 -2.11
C PHE A 235 -35.15 11.01 -3.61
N SER A 236 -35.49 11.97 -4.48
CA SER A 236 -35.64 11.72 -5.92
C SER A 236 -34.32 11.57 -6.68
N GLY A 237 -33.16 11.91 -6.09
CA GLY A 237 -31.84 11.80 -6.74
C GLY A 237 -31.65 12.63 -8.03
N GLY A 238 -32.66 13.41 -8.43
CA GLY A 238 -32.65 14.23 -9.64
C GLY A 238 -32.14 15.65 -9.41
N LEU A 239 -32.00 16.41 -10.49
CA LEU A 239 -31.66 17.83 -10.43
C LEU A 239 -32.79 18.62 -9.78
N ARG A 240 -32.44 19.50 -8.84
CA ARG A 240 -33.43 20.32 -8.14
C ARG A 240 -33.93 21.47 -9.00
N ARG A 241 -35.23 21.68 -8.94
CA ARG A 241 -35.91 22.82 -9.59
C ARG A 241 -35.72 24.08 -8.75
N ILE A 242 -34.80 24.94 -9.17
CA ILE A 242 -34.48 26.21 -8.51
C ILE A 242 -34.38 27.30 -9.58
N ARG A 243 -34.95 28.47 -9.31
CA ARG A 243 -34.91 29.66 -10.19
C ARG A 243 -33.55 30.38 -10.11
N LYS A 244 -32.46 29.64 -10.34
CA LYS A 244 -31.07 30.12 -10.26
C LYS A 244 -30.22 29.50 -11.35
N ASN A 245 -29.31 30.29 -11.91
CA ASN A 245 -28.36 29.80 -12.91
C ASN A 245 -27.22 28.99 -12.27
N LEU A 246 -27.43 27.67 -12.10
CA LEU A 246 -26.46 26.75 -11.47
C LEU A 246 -25.74 25.86 -12.49
N TYR A 247 -26.48 25.34 -13.47
CA TYR A 247 -25.99 24.41 -14.47
C TYR A 247 -26.12 25.04 -15.84
N ASN A 248 -25.00 25.15 -16.56
CA ASN A 248 -24.96 25.64 -17.93
C ASN A 248 -24.44 24.54 -18.85
N VAL A 249 -25.16 24.25 -19.92
CA VAL A 249 -24.76 23.34 -20.99
C VAL A 249 -24.58 24.15 -22.27
N ILE A 250 -23.36 24.11 -22.80
CA ILE A 250 -23.00 24.83 -24.01
C ILE A 250 -22.83 23.81 -25.12
N LEU A 251 -23.67 23.95 -26.15
CA LEU A 251 -23.65 23.09 -27.32
C LEU A 251 -22.93 23.82 -28.45
N ILE A 252 -21.84 23.23 -28.93
CA ILE A 252 -21.15 23.69 -30.14
C ILE A 252 -21.75 22.90 -31.30
N ILE A 253 -22.48 23.61 -32.16
CA ILE A 253 -23.28 22.99 -33.23
C ILE A 253 -22.72 23.43 -34.58
N ASP A 254 -22.46 22.44 -35.44
CA ASP A 254 -22.24 22.66 -36.86
C ASP A 254 -23.59 22.50 -37.60
N PRO A 255 -24.11 23.54 -38.26
CA PRO A 255 -25.40 23.48 -38.96
C PRO A 255 -25.41 22.51 -40.16
N VAL A 256 -24.24 22.05 -40.63
CA VAL A 256 -24.13 21.13 -41.77
C VAL A 256 -24.23 19.67 -41.35
N SER A 257 -23.92 19.34 -40.09
CA SER A 257 -23.92 17.96 -39.60
C SER A 257 -25.33 17.47 -39.24
N PHE A 258 -25.67 16.26 -39.70
CA PHE A 258 -26.95 15.61 -39.38
C PHE A 258 -27.03 15.16 -37.91
N GLU A 259 -25.91 14.81 -37.28
CA GLU A 259 -25.84 14.38 -35.87
C GLU A 259 -26.28 15.50 -34.92
N CYS A 260 -25.95 16.75 -35.25
CA CYS A 260 -26.37 17.91 -34.47
C CYS A 260 -27.91 18.07 -34.41
N ARG A 261 -28.64 17.54 -35.39
CA ARG A 261 -30.11 17.56 -35.38
C ARG A 261 -30.69 16.70 -34.26
N GLU A 262 -30.06 15.57 -33.96
CA GLU A 262 -30.48 14.71 -32.85
C GLU A 262 -30.24 15.40 -31.50
N MET A 263 -29.07 16.05 -31.34
CA MET A 263 -28.75 16.84 -30.15
C MET A 263 -29.74 18.00 -29.95
N LEU A 264 -30.13 18.70 -31.03
CA LEU A 264 -31.15 19.74 -30.96
C LEU A 264 -32.51 19.21 -30.53
N LYS A 265 -32.94 18.05 -31.05
CA LYS A 265 -34.20 17.41 -30.65
C LYS A 265 -34.21 17.03 -29.17
N LEU A 266 -33.07 16.55 -28.66
CA LEU A 266 -32.90 16.23 -27.25
C LEU A 266 -32.91 17.50 -26.37
N THR A 267 -32.32 18.59 -26.86
CA THR A 267 -32.35 19.91 -26.21
C THR A 267 -33.77 20.46 -26.15
N GLU A 268 -34.54 20.32 -27.23
CA GLU A 268 -35.96 20.68 -27.28
C GLU A 268 -36.77 19.88 -26.24
N SER A 269 -36.52 18.57 -26.12
CA SER A 269 -37.15 17.74 -25.09
C SER A 269 -36.81 18.22 -23.67
N PHE A 270 -35.56 18.59 -23.39
CA PHE A 270 -35.17 19.13 -22.10
C PHE A 270 -35.85 20.47 -21.76
N LEU A 271 -36.03 21.32 -22.76
CA LEU A 271 -36.74 22.59 -22.60
C LEU A 271 -38.22 22.37 -22.31
N LEU A 272 -38.88 21.45 -23.04
CA LEU A 272 -40.28 21.07 -22.81
C LEU A 272 -40.51 20.46 -21.43
N HIS A 273 -39.57 19.66 -20.94
CA HIS A 273 -39.64 19.06 -19.61
C HIS A 273 -39.28 20.03 -18.47
N MET A 274 -38.95 21.29 -18.78
CA MET A 274 -38.55 22.31 -17.80
C MET A 274 -37.42 21.80 -16.90
N THR A 275 -36.36 21.31 -17.52
CA THR A 275 -35.17 20.84 -16.81
C THR A 275 -34.44 22.04 -16.18
N PRO A 276 -33.91 21.96 -14.94
CA PRO A 276 -33.22 23.07 -14.30
C PRO A 276 -31.76 23.23 -14.80
N VAL A 277 -31.61 23.34 -16.12
CA VAL A 277 -30.33 23.52 -16.82
C VAL A 277 -30.50 24.64 -17.85
N ARG A 278 -29.49 25.50 -17.95
CA ARG A 278 -29.41 26.59 -18.93
C ARG A 278 -28.65 26.18 -20.17
#